data_AF-A0A5B9DFX8-F1
#
_entry.id   AF-A0A5B9DFX8-F1
#
_cell.length_a   1.000
_cell.length_b   1.000
_cell.length_c   1.000
_cell.angle_alpha   90.00
_cell.angle_beta   90.00
_cell.angle_gamma   90.00
#
_symmetry.space_group_name_H-M   'P 1'
#
loop_
_entity.id
_entity.type
_entity.pdbx_description
1 polymer ?
#
loop_
_entity_poly.entity_id
_entity_poly.type
_entity_poly.pdbx_seq_one_letter_code
_entity_poly.pdbx_strand_id
1 'polypeptide(L)'
;MQKKEKEEKKIKKNIHREKREITKQGNFILSLLGIYFIFFGYICSVYNEFISEEGIVSYEILFLNRIFFSKSTWLATILVFLIIAFMAFRENFHEYALRYTHYLIIFTFILSFFWHWMAVEFDLSLIPIFFGFIKVEGIGRFEGYLSILIVIILYYFSAFVGCAVKKEYQKYLKKKHEIHINNNLHEPPKQEVK
;
A
#
# COMPACT_ATOMS: atom_id res chain seq x y z
N MET A 1 33.44 -34.79 -7.85
CA MET A 1 32.65 -33.97 -8.82
C MET A 1 31.24 -33.64 -8.29
N GLN A 2 30.43 -34.65 -7.89
CA GLN A 2 29.05 -34.46 -7.41
C GLN A 2 28.87 -33.56 -6.16
N LYS A 3 29.89 -33.44 -5.28
CA LYS A 3 29.83 -32.59 -4.08
C LYS A 3 29.90 -31.08 -4.41
N LYS A 4 30.75 -30.72 -5.40
CA LYS A 4 30.88 -29.34 -5.91
C LYS A 4 29.60 -28.86 -6.61
N GLU A 5 28.99 -29.71 -7.44
CA GLU A 5 27.71 -29.37 -8.08
C GLU A 5 26.56 -29.14 -7.08
N LYS A 6 26.51 -29.90 -5.98
CA LYS A 6 25.51 -29.71 -4.92
C LYS A 6 25.72 -28.40 -4.16
N GLU A 7 26.97 -28.00 -3.91
CA GLU A 7 27.30 -26.71 -3.28
C GLU A 7 26.98 -25.53 -4.20
N GLU A 8 27.34 -25.60 -5.48
CA GLU A 8 27.02 -24.54 -6.45
C GLU A 8 25.50 -24.35 -6.62
N LYS A 9 24.72 -25.44 -6.63
CA LYS A 9 23.25 -25.37 -6.67
C LYS A 9 22.67 -24.73 -5.40
N LYS A 10 23.23 -25.01 -4.22
CA LYS A 10 22.82 -24.35 -2.96
C LYS A 10 23.13 -22.86 -2.97
N ILE A 11 24.34 -22.47 -3.41
CA ILE A 11 24.76 -21.07 -3.47
C ILE A 11 23.87 -20.29 -4.44
N LYS A 12 23.63 -20.81 -5.66
CA LYS A 12 22.73 -20.17 -6.64
C LYS A 12 21.30 -20.02 -6.10
N LYS A 13 20.78 -21.03 -5.40
CA LYS A 13 19.45 -20.98 -4.78
C LYS A 13 19.37 -19.90 -3.69
N ASN A 14 20.40 -19.79 -2.85
CA ASN A 14 20.46 -18.78 -1.79
C ASN A 14 20.49 -17.37 -2.37
N ILE A 15 21.34 -17.11 -3.36
CA ILE A 15 21.43 -15.79 -4.04
C ILE A 15 20.09 -15.41 -4.68
N HIS A 16 19.40 -16.36 -5.33
CA HIS A 16 18.11 -16.08 -5.95
C HIS A 16 17.03 -15.76 -4.91
N ARG A 17 17.06 -16.44 -3.76
CA ARG A 17 16.15 -16.18 -2.64
C ARG A 17 16.36 -14.78 -2.07
N GLU A 18 17.61 -14.41 -1.82
CA GLU A 18 17.98 -13.10 -1.25
C GLU A 18 17.57 -11.95 -2.17
N LYS A 19 17.83 -12.05 -3.48
CA LYS A 19 17.36 -11.08 -4.48
C LYS A 19 15.84 -10.90 -4.46
N ARG A 20 15.10 -12.00 -4.28
CA ARG A 20 13.63 -11.97 -4.19
C ARG A 20 13.16 -11.28 -2.91
N GLU A 21 13.82 -11.50 -1.79
CA GLU A 21 13.51 -10.87 -0.50
C GLU A 21 13.76 -9.35 -0.55
N ILE A 22 14.89 -8.91 -1.11
CA ILE A 22 15.20 -7.48 -1.32
C ILE A 22 14.13 -6.81 -2.22
N THR A 23 13.75 -7.47 -3.32
CA THR A 23 12.74 -6.91 -4.24
C THR A 23 11.38 -6.73 -3.55
N LYS A 24 10.99 -7.66 -2.68
CA LYS A 24 9.74 -7.57 -1.90
C LYS A 24 9.78 -6.43 -0.90
N GLN A 25 10.89 -6.32 -0.15
CA GLN A 25 11.08 -5.23 0.81
C GLN A 25 11.07 -3.87 0.12
N GLY A 26 11.71 -3.75 -1.05
CA GLY A 26 11.70 -2.51 -1.83
C GLY A 26 10.29 -2.06 -2.23
N ASN A 27 9.42 -2.99 -2.63
CA ASN A 27 8.03 -2.67 -2.97
C ASN A 27 7.23 -2.17 -1.76
N PHE A 28 7.42 -2.81 -0.60
CA PHE A 28 6.80 -2.37 0.65
C PHE A 28 7.30 -0.98 1.07
N ILE A 29 8.62 -0.75 1.05
CA ILE A 29 9.22 0.55 1.39
C ILE A 29 8.73 1.64 0.43
N LEU A 30 8.65 1.37 -0.87
CA LEU A 30 8.15 2.34 -1.85
C LEU A 30 6.69 2.72 -1.55
N SER A 31 5.87 1.77 -1.12
CA SER A 31 4.47 2.01 -0.76
C SER A 31 4.37 2.83 0.52
N LEU A 32 5.23 2.55 1.49
CA LEU A 32 5.37 3.29 2.73
C LEU A 32 5.77 4.76 2.45
N LEU A 33 6.78 4.97 1.59
CA LEU A 33 7.19 6.31 1.16
C LEU A 33 6.09 7.01 0.36
N GLY A 34 5.33 6.28 -0.47
CA GLY A 34 4.16 6.81 -1.17
C GLY A 34 3.09 7.31 -0.19
N ILE A 35 2.75 6.53 0.84
CA ILE A 35 1.81 6.98 1.87
C ILE A 35 2.37 8.20 2.62
N TYR A 36 3.65 8.19 2.98
CA TYR A 36 4.26 9.29 3.72
C TYR A 36 4.31 10.59 2.90
N PHE A 37 4.89 10.58 1.70
CA PHE A 37 5.11 11.78 0.91
C PHE A 37 3.90 12.18 0.06
N ILE A 38 3.22 11.22 -0.56
CA ILE A 38 2.13 11.53 -1.49
C ILE A 38 0.84 11.75 -0.71
N PHE A 39 0.45 10.80 0.14
CA PHE A 39 -0.82 10.91 0.87
C PHE A 39 -0.74 11.97 1.96
N PHE A 40 0.15 11.82 2.95
CA PHE A 40 0.27 12.81 4.02
C PHE A 40 0.83 14.14 3.54
N GLY A 41 1.81 14.16 2.62
CA GLY A 41 2.30 15.43 2.06
C GLY A 41 1.21 16.23 1.33
N TYR A 42 0.33 15.57 0.56
CA TYR A 42 -0.81 16.23 -0.07
C TYR A 42 -1.81 16.75 0.96
N ILE A 43 -2.19 15.92 1.96
CA ILE A 43 -3.09 16.32 3.04
C ILE A 43 -2.53 17.54 3.75
N CYS A 44 -1.27 17.51 4.15
CA CYS A 44 -0.63 18.64 4.81
C CYS A 44 -0.62 19.88 3.92
N SER A 45 -0.40 19.75 2.60
CA SER A 45 -0.49 20.89 1.68
C SER A 45 -1.89 21.49 1.61
N VAL A 46 -2.93 20.65 1.52
CA VAL A 46 -4.33 21.12 1.46
C VAL A 46 -4.73 21.78 2.77
N TYR A 47 -4.35 21.21 3.91
CA TYR A 47 -4.73 21.73 5.22
C TYR A 47 -3.83 22.87 5.72
N ASN A 48 -2.61 23.06 5.19
CA ASN A 48 -1.75 24.20 5.52
C ASN A 48 -2.40 25.54 5.16
N GLU A 49 -3.15 25.58 4.06
CA GLU A 49 -3.90 26.79 3.67
C GLU A 49 -4.94 27.15 4.73
N PHE A 50 -5.59 26.16 5.35
CA PHE A 50 -6.61 26.37 6.39
C PHE A 50 -6.02 26.66 7.79
N ILE A 51 -4.76 26.26 8.06
CA ILE A 51 -4.08 26.54 9.34
C ILE A 51 -3.91 28.06 9.56
N SER A 52 -3.84 28.83 8.48
CA SER A 52 -3.57 30.27 8.54
C SER A 52 -4.74 31.14 9.02
N GLU A 53 -5.99 30.69 8.91
CA GLU A 53 -7.16 31.56 9.16
C GLU A 53 -7.86 31.32 10.50
N GLU A 54 -7.90 30.09 11.05
CA GLU A 54 -8.73 29.83 12.25
C GLU A 54 -8.11 28.90 13.32
N GLY A 55 -6.94 28.29 13.12
CA GLY A 55 -6.29 27.45 14.15
C GLY A 55 -7.04 26.16 14.56
N ILE A 56 -8.16 25.82 13.89
CA ILE A 56 -9.04 24.69 14.26
C ILE A 56 -8.75 23.39 13.46
N VAL A 57 -7.96 23.47 12.39
CA VAL A 57 -7.73 22.38 11.40
C VAL A 57 -6.95 21.18 11.96
N SER A 58 -6.28 21.40 13.08
CA SER A 58 -5.36 20.52 13.76
C SER A 58 -5.87 19.08 13.96
N TYR A 59 -7.11 18.89 14.41
CA TYR A 59 -7.59 17.55 14.78
C TYR A 59 -8.00 16.68 13.58
N GLU A 60 -8.25 17.26 12.41
CA GLU A 60 -8.79 16.51 11.27
C GLU A 60 -7.80 15.48 10.71
N ILE A 61 -6.50 15.79 10.79
CA ILE A 61 -5.42 14.88 10.36
C ILE A 61 -5.41 13.60 11.21
N LEU A 62 -5.87 13.68 12.46
CA LEU A 62 -5.99 12.54 13.37
C LEU A 62 -7.15 11.62 12.97
N PHE A 63 -8.25 12.21 12.52
CA PHE A 63 -9.48 11.50 12.16
C PHE A 63 -9.55 11.27 10.65
N LEU A 64 -8.79 10.27 10.20
CA LEU A 64 -8.67 9.87 8.79
C LEU A 64 -10.01 9.64 8.09
N ASN A 65 -11.08 9.28 8.81
CA ASN A 65 -12.43 9.20 8.23
C ASN A 65 -12.87 10.52 7.61
N ARG A 66 -12.60 11.66 8.26
CA ARG A 66 -12.96 12.99 7.75
C ARG A 66 -12.16 13.31 6.51
N ILE A 67 -10.87 12.96 6.51
CA ILE A 67 -9.99 13.14 5.36
C ILE A 67 -10.46 12.30 4.16
N PHE A 68 -10.79 11.02 4.34
CA PHE A 68 -11.16 10.18 3.21
C PHE A 68 -12.48 10.59 2.55
N PHE A 69 -13.38 11.21 3.32
CA PHE A 69 -14.70 11.64 2.82
C PHE A 69 -14.81 13.15 2.56
N SER A 70 -13.76 13.93 2.79
CA SER A 70 -13.74 15.35 2.45
C SER A 70 -13.55 15.54 0.94
N LYS A 71 -14.30 16.50 0.38
CA LYS A 71 -14.23 16.88 -1.04
C LYS A 71 -12.89 17.47 -1.43
N SER A 72 -12.14 18.07 -0.51
CA SER A 72 -10.82 18.64 -0.82
C SER A 72 -9.74 17.55 -0.93
N THR A 73 -9.91 16.43 -0.24
CA THR A 73 -8.91 15.35 -0.12
C THR A 73 -9.30 14.05 -0.81
N TRP A 74 -10.37 14.05 -1.61
CA TRP A 74 -10.79 12.88 -2.40
C TRP A 74 -9.67 12.34 -3.30
N LEU A 75 -8.87 13.24 -3.90
CA LEU A 75 -7.74 12.85 -4.76
C LEU A 75 -6.68 12.08 -3.96
N ALA A 76 -6.37 12.50 -2.72
CA ALA A 76 -5.45 11.79 -1.85
C ALA A 76 -5.96 10.37 -1.54
N THR A 77 -7.26 10.22 -1.32
CA THR A 77 -7.90 8.92 -1.11
C THR A 77 -7.72 8.00 -2.31
N ILE A 78 -7.88 8.52 -3.53
CA ILE A 78 -7.63 7.75 -4.76
C ILE A 78 -6.15 7.37 -4.87
N LEU A 79 -5.24 8.30 -4.56
CA LEU A 79 -3.81 8.03 -4.62
C LEU A 79 -3.40 6.93 -3.62
N VAL A 80 -3.89 6.98 -2.38
CA VAL A 80 -3.61 5.94 -1.38
C VAL A 80 -4.17 4.59 -1.83
N PHE A 81 -5.38 4.58 -2.39
CA PHE A 81 -6.00 3.38 -2.96
C PHE A 81 -5.11 2.77 -4.05
N LEU A 82 -4.63 3.60 -4.99
CA LEU A 82 -3.78 3.15 -6.10
C LEU A 82 -2.41 2.66 -5.62
N ILE A 83 -1.79 3.33 -4.63
CA ILE A 83 -0.52 2.91 -4.05
C ILE A 83 -0.63 1.50 -3.46
N ILE A 84 -1.67 1.25 -2.66
CA ILE A 84 -1.88 -0.06 -2.02
C ILE A 84 -2.27 -1.12 -3.05
N ALA A 85 -3.14 -0.79 -4.00
CA ALA A 85 -3.50 -1.70 -5.08
C ALA A 85 -2.29 -2.08 -5.95
N PHE A 86 -1.42 -1.11 -6.27
CA PHE A 86 -0.18 -1.37 -7.02
C PHE A 86 0.81 -2.22 -6.23
N MET A 87 0.98 -1.93 -4.94
CA MET A 87 1.78 -2.75 -4.03
C MET A 87 1.33 -4.21 -4.06
N ALA A 88 0.02 -4.44 -3.88
CA ALA A 88 -0.57 -5.77 -3.87
C ALA A 88 -0.46 -6.46 -5.24
N PHE A 89 -0.68 -5.73 -6.33
CA PHE A 89 -0.52 -6.21 -7.70
C PHE A 89 0.90 -6.73 -7.96
N ARG A 90 1.92 -6.05 -7.44
CA ARG A 90 3.32 -6.47 -7.61
C ARG A 90 3.68 -7.71 -6.80
N GLU A 91 3.01 -7.99 -5.70
CA GLU A 91 3.36 -9.10 -4.82
C GLU A 91 2.92 -10.47 -5.38
N ASN A 92 3.78 -11.48 -5.32
CA ASN A 92 3.51 -12.76 -5.98
C ASN A 92 2.55 -13.67 -5.20
N PHE A 93 2.54 -13.55 -3.86
CA PHE A 93 1.60 -14.30 -3.01
C PHE A 93 0.64 -13.35 -2.33
N HIS A 94 -0.65 -13.68 -2.38
CA HIS A 94 -1.72 -12.82 -1.88
C HIS A 94 -1.62 -12.63 -0.36
N GLU A 95 -1.16 -13.65 0.37
CA GLU A 95 -0.93 -13.57 1.81
C GLU A 95 0.13 -12.52 2.20
N TYR A 96 1.21 -12.40 1.41
CA TYR A 96 2.23 -11.37 1.67
C TYR A 96 1.68 -9.97 1.40
N ALA A 97 0.86 -9.79 0.35
CA ALA A 97 0.20 -8.52 0.07
C ALA A 97 -0.70 -8.08 1.25
N LEU A 98 -1.51 -9.00 1.78
CA LEU A 98 -2.37 -8.73 2.93
C LEU A 98 -1.58 -8.44 4.21
N ARG A 99 -0.46 -9.15 4.44
CA ARG A 99 0.42 -8.89 5.57
C ARG A 99 1.06 -7.51 5.49
N TYR A 100 1.56 -7.12 4.33
CA TYR A 100 2.10 -5.78 4.11
C TYR A 100 1.04 -4.70 4.26
N THR A 101 -0.18 -4.95 3.76
CA THR A 101 -1.31 -4.04 3.94
C THR A 101 -1.60 -3.82 5.42
N HIS A 102 -1.55 -4.88 6.24
CA HIS A 102 -1.72 -4.76 7.69
C HIS A 102 -0.65 -3.85 8.33
N TYR A 103 0.62 -4.01 7.96
CA TYR A 103 1.68 -3.11 8.44
C TYR A 103 1.49 -1.67 7.96
N LEU A 104 1.01 -1.44 6.73
CA LEU A 104 0.69 -0.11 6.24
C LEU A 104 -0.45 0.56 7.02
N ILE A 105 -1.46 -0.19 7.46
CA ILE A 105 -2.54 0.32 8.31
C ILE A 105 -1.96 0.87 9.62
N ILE A 106 -1.17 0.05 10.32
CA ILE A 106 -0.52 0.44 11.59
C ILE A 106 0.35 1.69 11.37
N PHE A 107 1.16 1.68 10.31
CA PHE A 107 2.03 2.79 9.98
C PHE A 107 1.27 4.07 9.63
N THR A 108 0.11 3.96 8.98
CA THR A 108 -0.74 5.12 8.63
C THR A 108 -1.25 5.81 9.89
N PHE A 109 -1.65 5.06 10.92
CA PHE A 109 -2.03 5.67 12.20
C PHE A 109 -0.85 6.36 12.88
N ILE A 110 0.31 5.69 12.97
CA ILE A 110 1.51 6.29 13.55
C ILE A 110 1.86 7.60 12.83
N LEU A 111 1.78 7.62 11.50
CA LEU A 111 2.03 8.82 10.72
C LEU A 111 0.98 9.91 10.93
N SER A 112 -0.30 9.56 11.08
CA SER A 112 -1.36 10.53 11.37
C SER A 112 -1.11 11.25 12.69
N PHE A 113 -0.74 10.52 13.75
CA PHE A 113 -0.31 11.13 15.02
C PHE A 113 0.96 11.96 14.87
N PHE A 114 1.98 11.43 14.18
CA PHE A 114 3.23 12.13 13.95
C PHE A 114 3.03 13.47 13.22
N TRP A 115 2.25 13.47 12.15
CA TRP A 115 1.95 14.68 11.39
C TRP A 115 1.11 15.67 12.18
N HIS A 116 0.16 15.20 12.98
CA HIS A 116 -0.58 16.07 13.89
C HIS A 116 0.37 16.77 14.87
N TRP A 117 1.26 16.04 15.53
CA TRP A 117 2.24 16.63 16.45
C TRP A 117 3.20 17.60 15.77
N MET A 118 3.57 17.35 14.52
CA MET A 118 4.40 18.28 13.74
C MET A 118 3.67 19.57 13.34
N ALA A 119 2.35 19.51 13.14
CA ALA A 119 1.55 20.65 12.69
C ALA A 119 1.12 21.58 13.82
N VAL A 120 1.01 21.07 15.05
CA VAL A 120 0.39 21.78 16.18
C VAL A 120 1.40 21.87 17.32
N GLU A 121 1.27 21.00 18.32
CA GLU A 121 2.20 20.81 19.41
C GLU A 121 2.13 19.34 19.86
N PHE A 122 3.19 18.87 20.50
CA PHE A 122 3.22 17.51 21.02
C PHE A 122 2.33 17.38 22.26
N ASP A 123 1.20 16.69 22.13
CA ASP A 123 0.30 16.37 23.23
C ASP A 123 -0.05 14.87 23.26
N LEU A 124 0.26 14.22 24.39
CA LEU A 124 -0.03 12.81 24.66
C LEU A 124 -1.50 12.57 25.07
N SER A 125 -2.23 13.61 25.50
CA SER A 125 -3.63 13.53 25.88
C SER A 125 -4.54 13.13 24.71
N LEU A 126 -4.06 13.29 23.47
CA LEU A 126 -4.77 12.96 22.24
C LEU A 126 -4.96 11.48 22.01
N ILE A 127 -4.07 10.64 22.52
CA ILE A 127 -4.17 9.19 22.37
C ILE A 127 -5.47 8.66 23.02
N PRO A 128 -5.75 8.94 24.30
CA PRO A 128 -7.01 8.51 24.91
C PRO A 128 -8.25 9.19 24.32
N ILE A 129 -8.13 10.40 23.77
CA ILE A 129 -9.22 11.07 23.03
C ILE A 129 -9.54 10.31 21.74
N PHE A 130 -8.51 9.96 20.95
CA PHE A 130 -8.66 9.21 19.72
C PHE A 130 -9.34 7.85 19.94
N PHE A 131 -8.94 7.13 20.98
CA PHE A 131 -9.58 5.86 21.35
C PHE A 131 -10.92 6.03 22.08
N GLY A 132 -11.43 7.26 22.25
CA GLY A 132 -12.74 7.52 22.84
C GLY A 132 -12.83 7.28 24.36
N PHE A 133 -11.69 7.14 25.06
CA PHE A 133 -11.64 7.04 26.52
C PHE A 133 -12.02 8.37 27.19
N ILE A 134 -11.69 9.49 26.57
CA ILE A 134 -12.01 10.84 27.04
C ILE A 134 -12.98 11.50 26.06
N LYS A 135 -14.06 12.08 26.57
CA LYS A 135 -15.02 12.84 25.75
C LYS A 135 -14.54 14.29 25.63
N VAL A 136 -14.40 14.76 24.40
CA VAL A 136 -14.10 16.16 24.08
C VAL A 136 -15.29 16.76 23.34
N GLU A 137 -15.58 18.03 23.58
CA GLU A 137 -16.65 18.75 22.89
C GLU A 137 -16.28 18.92 21.40
N GLY A 138 -17.20 18.57 20.49
CA GLY A 138 -16.97 18.63 19.04
C GLY A 138 -16.33 17.38 18.40
N ILE A 139 -15.82 16.43 19.18
CA ILE A 139 -15.30 15.13 18.70
C ILE A 139 -16.23 14.02 19.19
N GLY A 140 -16.87 13.31 18.27
CA GLY A 140 -17.70 12.15 18.62
C GLY A 140 -16.86 11.03 19.23
N ARG A 141 -17.36 10.37 20.29
CA ARG A 141 -16.70 9.20 20.94
C ARG A 141 -16.33 8.09 19.95
N PHE A 142 -17.01 8.03 18.81
CA PHE A 142 -16.86 6.97 17.81
C PHE A 142 -15.95 7.34 16.64
N GLU A 143 -15.42 8.56 16.58
CA GLU A 143 -14.69 9.01 15.39
C GLU A 143 -13.37 8.29 15.17
N GLY A 144 -12.57 8.04 16.22
CA GLY A 144 -11.34 7.27 16.07
C GLY A 144 -11.59 5.82 15.69
N TYR A 145 -12.63 5.17 16.27
CA TYR A 145 -13.05 3.83 15.87
C TYR A 145 -13.53 3.78 14.42
N LEU A 146 -14.25 4.81 13.98
CA LEU A 146 -14.71 4.93 12.60
C LEU A 146 -13.53 5.13 11.64
N SER A 147 -12.53 5.95 12.02
CA SER A 147 -11.26 6.08 11.29
C SER A 147 -10.54 4.74 11.15
N ILE A 148 -10.43 3.97 12.23
CA ILE A 148 -9.85 2.61 12.21
C ILE A 148 -10.59 1.72 11.22
N LEU A 149 -11.91 1.67 11.31
CA LEU A 149 -12.74 0.83 10.45
C LEU A 149 -12.59 1.22 8.97
N ILE A 150 -12.64 2.52 8.66
CA ILE A 150 -12.54 3.00 7.26
C ILE A 150 -11.17 2.72 6.69
N VAL A 151 -10.08 2.98 7.42
CA VAL A 151 -8.72 2.66 6.96
C VAL A 151 -8.61 1.17 6.66
N ILE A 152 -9.09 0.31 7.56
CA ILE A 152 -9.07 -1.15 7.38
C ILE A 152 -9.82 -1.53 6.10
N ILE A 153 -11.07 -1.08 5.94
CA ILE A 153 -11.89 -1.39 4.77
C ILE A 153 -11.22 -0.90 3.49
N LEU A 154 -10.81 0.37 3.45
CA LEU A 154 -10.20 0.97 2.27
C LEU A 154 -8.91 0.24 1.88
N TYR A 155 -8.04 -0.03 2.84
CA TYR A 155 -6.72 -0.64 2.57
C TYR A 155 -6.86 -2.08 2.10
N TYR A 156 -7.67 -2.88 2.80
CA TYR A 156 -7.89 -4.27 2.38
C TYR A 156 -8.65 -4.35 1.06
N PHE A 157 -9.63 -3.48 0.82
CA PHE A 157 -10.34 -3.42 -0.44
C PHE A 157 -9.39 -3.05 -1.60
N SER A 158 -8.51 -2.05 -1.40
CA SER A 158 -7.47 -1.68 -2.37
C SER A 158 -6.54 -2.86 -2.69
N ALA A 159 -6.04 -3.54 -1.66
CA ALA A 159 -5.17 -4.69 -1.81
C ALA A 159 -5.86 -5.86 -2.53
N PHE A 160 -7.14 -6.10 -2.21
CA PHE A 160 -7.97 -7.11 -2.88
C PHE A 160 -8.11 -6.80 -4.37
N VAL A 161 -8.44 -5.56 -4.73
CA VAL A 161 -8.53 -5.12 -6.13
C VAL A 161 -7.20 -5.32 -6.86
N GLY A 162 -6.07 -4.93 -6.26
CA GLY A 162 -4.74 -5.16 -6.81
C GLY A 162 -4.44 -6.64 -7.10
N CYS A 163 -4.77 -7.52 -6.15
CA CYS A 163 -4.64 -8.97 -6.32
C CYS A 163 -5.56 -9.53 -7.42
N ALA A 164 -6.82 -9.08 -7.47
CA ALA A 164 -7.79 -9.51 -8.47
C ALA A 164 -7.34 -9.14 -9.88
N VAL A 165 -6.89 -7.89 -10.08
CA VAL A 165 -6.36 -7.41 -11.36
C VAL A 165 -5.13 -8.23 -11.78
N LYS A 166 -4.22 -8.54 -10.85
CA LYS A 166 -3.05 -9.39 -11.13
C LYS A 166 -3.46 -10.77 -11.62
N LYS A 167 -4.45 -11.40 -10.98
CA LYS A 167 -4.94 -12.72 -11.33
C LYS A 167 -5.46 -12.76 -12.76
N GLU A 168 -6.27 -11.77 -13.16
CA GLU A 168 -6.76 -11.67 -14.54
C GLU A 168 -5.64 -11.40 -15.54
N TYR A 169 -4.70 -10.51 -15.20
CA TYR A 169 -3.54 -10.23 -16.04
C TYR A 169 -2.68 -11.48 -16.29
N GLN A 170 -2.45 -12.31 -15.26
CA GLN A 170 -1.71 -13.56 -15.40
C GLN A 170 -2.44 -14.59 -16.27
N LYS A 171 -3.77 -14.70 -16.18
CA LYS A 171 -4.56 -15.57 -17.07
C LYS A 171 -4.41 -15.14 -18.52
N TYR A 172 -4.49 -13.84 -18.78
CA TYR A 172 -4.31 -13.27 -20.12
C TYR A 172 -2.93 -13.62 -20.70
N LEU A 173 -1.86 -13.46 -19.92
CA LEU A 173 -0.50 -13.80 -20.35
C LEU A 173 -0.32 -15.29 -20.67
N LYS A 174 -0.88 -16.18 -19.85
CA LYS A 174 -0.85 -17.64 -20.11
C LYS A 174 -1.53 -17.98 -21.42
N LYS A 175 -2.74 -17.46 -21.64
CA LYS A 175 -3.49 -17.67 -22.88
C LYS A 175 -2.71 -17.18 -24.11
N LYS A 176 -2.07 -16.01 -24.03
CA LYS A 176 -1.24 -15.47 -25.11
C LYS A 176 -0.02 -16.38 -25.40
N HIS A 177 0.60 -16.93 -24.37
CA HIS A 177 1.75 -17.82 -24.51
C HIS A 177 1.36 -19.16 -25.16
N GLU A 178 0.24 -19.75 -24.76
CA GLU A 178 -0.30 -20.97 -25.36
C GLU A 178 -0.61 -20.79 -26.85
N ILE A 179 -1.22 -19.66 -27.23
CA ILE A 179 -1.48 -19.32 -28.63
C ILE A 179 -0.17 -19.23 -29.43
N HIS A 180 0.86 -18.58 -28.88
CA HIS A 180 2.16 -18.45 -29.55
C HIS A 180 2.88 -19.80 -29.73
N ILE A 181 2.83 -20.68 -28.73
CA ILE A 181 3.39 -22.03 -28.83
C ILE A 181 2.65 -22.84 -29.90
N ASN A 182 1.31 -22.79 -29.91
CA ASN A 182 0.51 -23.53 -30.87
C ASN A 182 0.77 -23.05 -32.31
N ASN A 183 0.89 -21.74 -32.52
CA ASN A 183 1.22 -21.19 -33.84
C ASN A 183 2.61 -21.63 -34.33
N ASN A 184 3.61 -21.71 -33.44
CA ASN A 184 4.96 -22.16 -33.80
C ASN A 184 5.05 -23.66 -34.09
N LEU A 185 4.15 -24.48 -33.51
CA LEU A 185 4.07 -25.93 -33.82
C LEU A 185 3.47 -26.21 -35.20
N HIS A 186 2.75 -25.23 -35.79
CA HIS A 186 2.13 -25.35 -37.10
C HIS A 186 2.93 -24.69 -38.24
N GLU A 187 4.08 -24.06 -37.95
CA GLU A 187 5.00 -23.64 -39.01
C GLU A 187 5.74 -24.87 -39.58
N PRO A 188 5.65 -25.14 -40.90
CA PRO A 188 6.42 -26.21 -41.51
C PRO A 188 7.92 -25.91 -41.34
N PRO A 189 8.77 -26.93 -41.13
CA PRO A 189 10.20 -26.72 -40.99
C PRO A 189 10.71 -25.97 -42.22
N LYS A 190 11.38 -24.82 -41.99
CA LYS A 190 12.02 -24.06 -43.05
C LYS A 190 12.97 -25.00 -43.78
N GLN A 191 12.64 -25.31 -45.04
CA GLN A 191 13.50 -26.12 -45.87
C GLN A 191 14.85 -25.40 -45.99
N GLU A 192 15.90 -26.00 -45.42
CA GLU A 192 17.26 -25.56 -45.65
C GLU A 192 17.56 -25.70 -47.14
N VAL A 193 17.61 -24.56 -47.84
CA VAL A 193 18.07 -24.49 -49.22
C VAL A 193 19.56 -24.82 -49.19
N LYS A 194 19.90 -26.04 -49.62
CA LYS A 194 21.29 -26.47 -49.87
C LYS A 194 21.81 -25.90 -51.17
#